data_AF-A0A945SAK0-F1
#
_entry.id   AF-A0A945SAK0-F1
#
_cell.length_a   1.000
_cell.length_b   1.000
_cell.length_c   1.000
_cell.angle_alpha   90.00
_cell.angle_beta   90.00
_cell.angle_gamma   90.00
#
_symmetry.space_group_name_H-M   'P 1'
#
loop_
_entity.id
_entity.type
_entity.pdbx_description
1 polymer ?
#
loop_
_entity_poly.entity_id
_entity_poly.type
_entity_poly.pdbx_seq_one_letter_code
_entity_poly.pdbx_strand_id
1 'polypeptide(L)'
;MCHEGDEDQPVPSGSRTEVHSLIARLHAAQQAATERIQAVAAFDTLDHATPDGFTVNDTLRMWVWHFSTHYRDLVRARGPLTGDDPHFHVPHFVRQAHEEFGKFIGELACLDDEYLDARPPDGGRTVRESVEHVLDTLTDYFAPQIEQAVDAEPEPSQR
;
A
#
# COMPACT_ATOMS: atom_id res chain seq x y z
N MET A 1 -5.15 -48.20 -2.29
CA MET A 1 -6.02 -47.16 -2.86
C MET A 1 -5.26 -45.86 -2.70
N CYS A 2 -4.59 -45.43 -3.77
CA CYS A 2 -3.82 -44.18 -3.80
C CYS A 2 -4.77 -43.09 -4.28
N HIS A 3 -4.83 -41.97 -3.56
CA HIS A 3 -5.48 -40.75 -4.02
C HIS A 3 -4.57 -40.09 -5.05
N GLU A 4 -4.93 -40.20 -6.32
CA GLU A 4 -4.39 -39.37 -7.40
C GLU A 4 -5.44 -38.31 -7.75
N GLY A 5 -5.00 -37.06 -7.86
CA GLY A 5 -5.84 -35.95 -8.30
C GLY A 5 -5.54 -34.65 -7.57
N ASP A 6 -4.27 -34.29 -7.38
CA ASP A 6 -3.92 -32.87 -7.29
C ASP A 6 -4.04 -32.35 -8.73
N GLU A 7 -5.19 -31.74 -9.03
CA GLU A 7 -5.39 -31.03 -10.28
C GLU A 7 -4.42 -29.85 -10.32
N ASP A 8 -3.33 -30.05 -11.07
CA ASP A 8 -2.44 -29.03 -11.59
C ASP A 8 -3.28 -28.03 -12.40
N GLN A 9 -3.91 -27.07 -11.72
CA GLN A 9 -4.68 -26.03 -12.38
C GLN A 9 -3.69 -25.17 -13.18
N PRO A 10 -3.84 -25.09 -14.51
CA PRO A 10 -2.91 -24.33 -15.33
C PRO A 10 -2.93 -22.87 -14.89
N VAL A 11 -1.78 -22.36 -14.44
CA VAL A 11 -1.60 -20.95 -14.12
C VAL A 11 -1.94 -20.15 -15.39
N PRO A 12 -2.98 -19.30 -15.38
CA PRO A 12 -3.37 -18.57 -16.57
C PRO A 12 -2.28 -17.55 -16.90
N SER A 13 -1.45 -17.85 -17.91
CA SER A 13 -0.47 -16.93 -18.48
C SER A 13 -1.16 -15.85 -19.36
N GLY A 14 -2.20 -15.22 -18.83
CA GLY A 14 -3.03 -14.26 -19.51
C GLY A 14 -2.32 -12.92 -19.74
N SER A 15 -2.59 -12.29 -20.88
CA SER A 15 -2.12 -10.93 -21.21
C SER A 15 -2.57 -9.92 -20.15
N ARG A 16 -1.64 -9.07 -19.67
CA ARG A 16 -1.90 -8.05 -18.63
C ARG A 16 -2.36 -6.70 -19.18
N THR A 17 -2.54 -6.57 -20.50
CA THR A 17 -2.85 -5.28 -21.14
C THR A 17 -4.12 -4.63 -20.57
N GLU A 18 -5.17 -5.42 -20.36
CA GLU A 18 -6.44 -4.91 -19.82
C GLU A 18 -6.29 -4.46 -18.35
N VAL A 19 -5.62 -5.27 -17.52
CA VAL A 19 -5.34 -4.92 -16.12
C VAL A 19 -4.51 -3.63 -16.04
N HIS A 20 -3.49 -3.48 -16.87
CA HIS A 20 -2.69 -2.25 -16.92
C HIS A 20 -3.52 -1.03 -17.35
N SER A 21 -4.41 -1.21 -18.33
CA SER A 21 -5.33 -0.15 -18.75
C SER A 21 -6.30 0.26 -17.63
N LEU A 22 -6.86 -0.71 -16.90
CA LEU A 22 -7.73 -0.45 -15.75
C LEU A 22 -6.97 0.28 -14.63
N ILE A 23 -5.74 -0.15 -14.32
CA ILE A 23 -4.87 0.50 -13.32
C ILE A 23 -4.62 1.95 -13.71
N ALA A 24 -4.24 2.23 -14.96
CA ALA A 24 -3.99 3.59 -15.43
C ALA A 24 -5.23 4.50 -15.32
N ARG A 25 -6.41 3.97 -15.69
CA ARG A 25 -7.69 4.68 -15.56
C ARG A 25 -8.05 4.95 -14.09
N LEU A 26 -7.84 3.97 -13.21
CA LEU A 26 -8.09 4.11 -11.77
C LEU A 26 -7.17 5.18 -11.16
N HIS A 27 -5.88 5.18 -11.48
CA HIS A 27 -4.95 6.22 -11.01
C HIS A 27 -5.37 7.61 -11.46
N ALA A 28 -5.73 7.78 -12.74
CA ALA A 28 -6.18 9.07 -13.25
C ALA A 28 -7.47 9.55 -12.56
N ALA A 29 -8.44 8.64 -12.34
CA ALA A 29 -9.68 8.97 -11.65
C ALA A 29 -9.45 9.32 -10.16
N GLN A 30 -8.60 8.56 -9.46
CA GLN A 30 -8.25 8.82 -8.07
C GLN A 30 -7.57 10.17 -7.92
N GLN A 31 -6.58 10.48 -8.78
CA GLN A 31 -5.87 11.75 -8.74
C GLN A 31 -6.83 12.93 -8.94
N ALA A 32 -7.70 12.86 -9.96
CA ALA A 32 -8.68 13.91 -10.24
C ALA A 32 -9.69 14.09 -9.09
N ALA A 33 -10.11 13.00 -8.44
CA ALA A 33 -10.99 13.07 -7.27
C ALA A 33 -10.28 13.74 -6.08
N THR A 34 -9.04 13.33 -5.78
CA THR A 34 -8.21 13.90 -4.72
C THR A 34 -8.02 15.40 -4.89
N GLU A 35 -7.60 15.86 -6.08
CA GLU A 35 -7.37 17.29 -6.34
C GLU A 35 -8.64 18.11 -6.12
N ARG A 36 -9.78 17.62 -6.61
CA ARG A 36 -11.07 18.30 -6.45
C ARG A 36 -11.51 18.37 -4.99
N ILE A 37 -11.30 17.30 -4.23
CA ILE A 37 -11.66 17.25 -2.81
C ILE A 37 -10.73 18.18 -2.02
N GLN A 38 -9.43 18.12 -2.24
CA GLN A 38 -8.46 18.99 -1.55
C GLN A 38 -8.66 20.48 -1.86
N ALA A 39 -9.19 20.81 -3.04
CA ALA A 39 -9.49 22.20 -3.39
C ALA A 39 -10.69 22.80 -2.63
N VAL A 40 -11.57 21.98 -2.04
CA VAL A 40 -12.84 22.44 -1.43
C VAL A 40 -13.05 21.97 0.01
N ALA A 41 -12.44 20.86 0.41
CA ALA A 41 -12.57 20.30 1.74
C ALA A 41 -11.58 21.00 2.70
N ALA A 42 -12.14 21.69 3.68
CA ALA A 42 -11.42 22.29 4.80
C ALA A 42 -12.01 21.81 6.13
N PHE A 43 -11.27 21.98 7.22
CA PHE A 43 -11.67 21.49 8.55
C PHE A 43 -13.06 22.01 9.00
N ASP A 44 -13.34 23.28 8.72
CA ASP A 44 -14.61 23.94 9.00
C ASP A 44 -15.78 23.43 8.15
N THR A 45 -15.50 22.74 7.04
CA THR A 45 -16.52 22.15 6.15
C THR A 45 -16.88 20.71 6.48
N LEU A 46 -16.17 20.06 7.42
CA LEU A 46 -16.32 18.62 7.69
C LEU A 46 -17.74 18.23 8.14
N ASP A 47 -18.43 19.11 8.86
CA ASP A 47 -19.80 18.90 9.36
C ASP A 47 -20.89 19.38 8.39
N HIS A 48 -20.52 19.97 7.24
CA HIS A 48 -21.49 20.39 6.23
C HIS A 48 -22.22 19.17 5.64
N ALA A 49 -23.52 19.30 5.43
CA ALA A 49 -24.34 18.26 4.84
C ALA A 49 -24.13 18.15 3.31
N THR A 50 -23.96 16.93 2.83
CA THR A 50 -24.02 16.57 1.42
C THR A 50 -25.47 16.46 0.94
N PRO A 51 -25.74 16.46 -0.39
CA PRO A 51 -27.10 16.42 -0.92
C PRO A 51 -27.93 15.19 -0.50
N ASP A 52 -27.28 14.09 -0.13
CA ASP A 52 -27.88 12.85 0.36
C ASP A 52 -27.98 12.79 1.91
N GLY A 53 -27.62 13.87 2.60
CA GLY A 53 -27.84 14.04 4.04
C GLY A 53 -26.73 13.52 4.95
N PHE A 54 -25.63 13.02 4.39
CA PHE A 54 -24.40 12.70 5.15
C PHE A 54 -23.58 13.96 5.42
N THR A 55 -22.62 13.89 6.33
CA THR A 55 -21.61 14.97 6.45
C THR A 55 -20.50 14.79 5.40
N VAL A 56 -19.74 15.86 5.14
CA VAL A 56 -18.51 15.77 4.35
C VAL A 56 -17.55 14.74 4.97
N ASN A 57 -17.42 14.74 6.30
CA ASN A 57 -16.61 13.76 7.03
C ASN A 57 -17.09 12.31 6.80
N ASP A 58 -18.39 12.06 6.86
CA ASP A 58 -18.96 10.73 6.58
C ASP A 58 -18.65 10.29 5.14
N THR A 59 -18.71 11.22 4.18
CA THR A 59 -18.40 10.94 2.78
C THR A 59 -16.92 10.60 2.59
N LEU A 60 -16.00 11.31 3.24
CA LEU A 60 -14.57 11.00 3.21
C LEU A 60 -14.28 9.63 3.85
N ARG A 61 -14.94 9.30 4.97
CA ARG A 61 -14.85 7.98 5.61
C ARG A 61 -15.40 6.88 4.72
N MET A 62 -16.50 7.13 4.03
CA MET A 62 -17.10 6.21 3.07
C MET A 62 -16.14 5.94 1.89
N TRP A 63 -15.45 6.98 1.39
CA TRP A 63 -14.45 6.84 0.34
C TRP A 63 -13.31 5.88 0.75
N VAL A 64 -12.78 6.05 1.95
CA VAL A 64 -11.76 5.14 2.53
C VAL A 64 -12.31 3.71 2.66
N TRP A 65 -13.54 3.58 3.17
CA TRP A 65 -14.19 2.29 3.35
C TRP A 65 -14.36 1.53 2.03
N HIS A 66 -14.75 2.22 0.95
CA HIS A 66 -14.89 1.62 -0.38
C HIS A 66 -13.59 0.98 -0.88
N PHE A 67 -12.45 1.65 -0.72
CA PHE A 67 -11.17 1.04 -1.10
C PHE A 67 -10.83 -0.16 -0.22
N SER A 68 -11.07 -0.09 1.08
CA SER A 68 -10.79 -1.19 2.00
C SER A 68 -11.61 -2.45 1.70
N THR A 69 -12.88 -2.30 1.31
CA THR A 69 -13.76 -3.45 1.01
C THR A 69 -13.42 -4.07 -0.34
N HIS A 70 -13.30 -3.27 -1.39
CA HIS A 70 -12.97 -3.79 -2.72
C HIS A 70 -11.54 -4.34 -2.81
N TYR A 71 -10.60 -3.80 -2.02
CA TYR A 71 -9.28 -4.41 -1.85
C TYR A 71 -9.38 -5.86 -1.35
N ARG A 72 -10.23 -6.13 -0.35
CA ARG A 72 -10.43 -7.49 0.17
C ARG A 72 -10.99 -8.42 -0.90
N ASP A 73 -11.87 -7.94 -1.77
CA ASP A 73 -12.39 -8.72 -2.89
C ASP A 73 -11.29 -9.04 -3.90
N LEU A 74 -10.40 -8.09 -4.22
CA LEU A 74 -9.24 -8.33 -5.08
C LEU A 74 -8.27 -9.34 -4.48
N VAL A 75 -8.01 -9.29 -3.16
CA VAL A 75 -7.17 -10.27 -2.45
C VAL A 75 -7.78 -11.67 -2.53
N ARG A 76 -9.09 -11.78 -2.32
CA ARG A 76 -9.81 -13.06 -2.45
C ARG A 76 -9.77 -13.61 -3.87
N ALA A 77 -10.01 -12.74 -4.86
CA ALA A 77 -9.98 -13.12 -6.27
C ALA A 77 -8.57 -13.55 -6.73
N ARG A 78 -7.53 -12.90 -6.21
CA ARG A 78 -6.14 -13.29 -6.44
C ARG A 78 -5.81 -14.66 -5.83
N GLY A 79 -6.44 -15.02 -4.72
CA GLY A 79 -6.09 -16.23 -3.98
C GLY A 79 -4.79 -16.10 -3.16
N PRO A 80 -4.27 -17.23 -2.67
CA PRO A 80 -3.07 -17.27 -1.82
C PRO A 80 -1.82 -16.85 -2.62
N LEU A 81 -0.86 -16.22 -1.92
CA LEU A 81 0.46 -15.94 -2.47
C LEU A 81 1.31 -17.20 -2.30
N THR A 82 1.24 -18.13 -3.24
CA THR A 82 2.14 -19.31 -3.30
C THR A 82 3.33 -19.02 -4.21
N GLY A 83 4.45 -19.72 -3.97
CA GLY A 83 5.72 -19.49 -4.68
C GLY A 83 5.70 -19.86 -6.17
N ASP A 84 4.67 -20.55 -6.63
CA ASP A 84 4.55 -21.04 -8.00
C ASP A 84 3.96 -19.99 -8.97
N ASP A 85 3.55 -18.83 -8.46
CA ASP A 85 3.11 -17.72 -9.30
C ASP A 85 4.20 -16.63 -9.42
N PRO A 86 5.02 -16.67 -10.50
CA PRO A 86 6.21 -15.84 -10.65
C PRO A 86 5.90 -14.35 -10.81
N HIS A 87 4.63 -13.97 -10.97
CA HIS A 87 4.22 -12.59 -11.16
C HIS A 87 3.98 -11.81 -9.84
N PHE A 88 4.16 -12.41 -8.66
CA PHE A 88 3.46 -11.93 -7.46
C PHE A 88 4.24 -11.59 -6.18
N HIS A 89 5.58 -11.67 -6.16
CA HIS A 89 6.30 -11.30 -4.94
C HIS A 89 6.71 -9.81 -4.90
N VAL A 90 7.55 -9.35 -5.83
CA VAL A 90 8.12 -7.99 -5.73
C VAL A 90 7.08 -6.88 -5.83
N PRO A 91 6.19 -6.82 -6.86
CA PRO A 91 5.20 -5.74 -6.94
C PRO A 91 4.22 -5.72 -5.76
N HIS A 92 3.93 -6.89 -5.17
CA HIS A 92 3.05 -6.98 -4.02
C HIS A 92 3.68 -6.35 -2.77
N PHE A 93 4.92 -6.71 -2.45
CA PHE A 93 5.64 -6.15 -1.29
C PHE A 93 5.93 -4.67 -1.49
N VAL A 94 6.30 -4.23 -2.70
CA VAL A 94 6.47 -2.81 -3.01
C VAL A 94 5.16 -2.04 -2.82
N ARG A 95 4.02 -2.57 -3.29
CA ARG A 95 2.70 -1.96 -3.04
C ARG A 95 2.39 -1.89 -1.54
N GLN A 96 2.61 -2.95 -0.77
CA GLN A 96 2.39 -2.93 0.68
C GLN A 96 3.27 -1.89 1.37
N ALA A 97 4.54 -1.80 0.99
CA ALA A 97 5.45 -0.78 1.51
C ALA A 97 4.92 0.63 1.21
N HIS A 98 4.43 0.90 0.00
CA HIS A 98 3.80 2.19 -0.33
C HIS A 98 2.52 2.47 0.47
N GLU A 99 1.69 1.46 0.75
CA GLU A 99 0.49 1.62 1.57
C GLU A 99 0.83 1.99 3.02
N GLU A 100 1.79 1.30 3.64
CA GLU A 100 2.24 1.63 4.99
C GLU A 100 2.97 2.98 5.03
N PHE A 101 3.78 3.30 4.02
CA PHE A 101 4.42 4.60 3.90
C PHE A 101 3.40 5.74 3.77
N GLY A 102 2.34 5.54 2.99
CA GLY A 102 1.24 6.50 2.87
C GLY A 102 0.55 6.77 4.21
N LYS A 103 0.30 5.72 5.01
CA LYS A 103 -0.23 5.88 6.38
C LYS A 103 0.74 6.65 7.27
N PHE A 104 2.02 6.29 7.22
CA PHE A 104 3.07 6.96 8.01
C PHE A 104 3.13 8.46 7.71
N ILE A 105 3.14 8.85 6.42
CA ILE A 105 3.10 10.25 6.01
C ILE A 105 1.79 10.93 6.42
N GLY A 106 0.65 10.23 6.31
CA GLY A 106 -0.64 10.73 6.74
C GLY A 106 -0.67 11.12 8.22
N GLU A 107 -0.16 10.25 9.10
CA GLU A 107 -0.05 10.54 10.54
C GLU A 107 0.94 11.69 10.81
N LEU A 108 2.09 11.70 10.11
CA LEU A 108 3.07 12.78 10.26
C LEU A 108 2.49 14.14 9.85
N ALA A 109 1.67 14.20 8.80
CA ALA A 109 1.02 15.42 8.35
C ALA A 109 -0.04 15.99 9.32
N CYS A 110 -0.46 15.19 10.30
CA CYS A 110 -1.36 15.63 11.38
C CYS A 110 -0.62 16.18 12.60
N LEU A 111 0.72 16.21 12.58
CA LEU A 111 1.55 16.70 13.68
C LEU A 111 2.12 18.09 13.38
N ASP A 112 2.15 18.93 14.40
CA ASP A 112 2.90 20.20 14.38
C ASP A 112 4.35 19.98 14.82
N ASP A 113 5.24 20.93 14.49
CA ASP A 113 6.68 20.88 14.81
C ASP A 113 6.97 20.66 16.31
N GLU A 114 6.06 21.10 17.19
CA GLU A 114 6.16 20.91 18.64
C GLU A 114 6.18 19.43 19.06
N TYR A 115 5.64 18.54 18.23
CA TYR A 115 5.61 17.09 18.49
C TYR A 115 6.85 16.35 18.01
N LEU A 116 7.79 17.01 17.31
CA LEU A 116 8.95 16.33 16.72
C LEU A 116 9.82 15.62 17.78
N ASP A 117 9.96 16.24 18.95
CA ASP A 117 10.76 15.71 20.05
C ASP A 117 9.90 14.96 21.09
N ALA A 118 8.58 14.84 20.85
CA ALA A 118 7.69 14.07 21.70
C ALA A 118 7.98 12.56 21.57
N ARG A 119 7.83 11.84 22.69
CA ARG A 119 7.95 10.38 22.73
C ARG A 119 6.58 9.72 22.88
N PRO A 120 6.38 8.54 22.28
CA PRO A 120 5.19 7.75 22.53
C PRO A 120 5.14 7.28 24.00
N PRO A 121 3.95 6.96 24.53
CA PRO A 121 3.76 6.61 25.95
C PRO A 121 4.55 5.38 26.42
N ASP A 122 4.96 4.50 25.50
CA ASP A 122 5.75 3.31 25.76
C ASP A 122 7.26 3.57 25.81
N GLY A 123 7.71 4.82 25.62
CA GLY A 123 9.10 5.22 25.75
C GLY A 123 9.97 4.93 24.52
N GLY A 124 9.35 4.69 23.36
CA GLY A 124 10.04 4.49 22.07
C GLY A 124 10.81 5.71 21.54
N ARG A 125 11.17 5.65 20.25
CA ARG A 125 11.81 6.75 19.51
C ARG A 125 10.93 7.99 19.49
N THR A 126 11.52 9.19 19.47
CA THR A 126 10.77 10.41 19.16
C THR A 126 10.21 10.36 17.75
N VAL A 127 9.29 11.27 17.43
CA VAL A 127 8.78 11.42 16.05
C VAL A 127 9.96 11.69 15.09
N ARG A 128 10.85 12.62 15.43
CA ARG A 128 12.05 12.93 14.64
C ARG A 128 12.95 11.71 14.44
N GLU A 129 13.31 11.03 15.53
CA GLU A 129 14.16 9.82 15.48
C GLU A 129 13.51 8.71 14.63
N SER A 130 12.18 8.62 14.62
CA SER A 130 11.45 7.65 13.80
C SER A 130 11.50 8.00 12.31
N VAL A 131 11.30 9.28 11.96
CA VAL A 131 11.40 9.76 10.58
C VAL A 131 12.82 9.60 10.03
N GLU A 132 13.83 10.02 10.80
CA GLU A 132 15.25 9.85 10.43
C GLU A 132 15.60 8.38 10.22
N HIS A 133 15.16 7.49 11.13
CA HIS A 133 15.41 6.07 10.97
C HIS A 133 14.75 5.47 9.70
N VAL A 134 13.54 5.91 9.35
CA VAL A 134 12.87 5.49 8.10
C VAL A 134 13.67 6.00 6.88
N LEU A 135 14.12 7.25 6.89
CA LEU A 135 14.95 7.83 5.82
C LEU A 135 16.25 7.05 5.63
N ASP A 136 16.97 6.77 6.72
CA ASP A 136 18.21 6.00 6.69
C ASP A 136 17.97 4.59 6.15
N THR A 137 16.91 3.93 6.59
CA THR A 137 16.59 2.55 6.16
C THR A 137 16.20 2.50 4.68
N LEU A 138 15.48 3.49 4.18
CA LEU A 138 15.12 3.58 2.75
C LEU A 138 16.35 3.84 1.87
N THR A 139 17.27 4.69 2.32
CA THR A 139 18.43 5.12 1.53
C THR A 139 19.55 4.09 1.57
N ASP A 140 19.88 3.58 2.75
CA ASP A 140 21.12 2.85 3.00
C ASP A 140 20.93 1.35 3.16
N TYR A 141 19.68 0.87 3.32
CA TYR A 141 19.40 -0.53 3.58
C TYR A 141 18.63 -1.21 2.45
N PHE A 142 17.34 -0.91 2.25
CA PHE A 142 16.50 -1.79 1.43
C PHE A 142 16.93 -1.89 -0.04
N ALA A 143 17.11 -0.77 -0.74
CA ALA A 143 17.53 -0.80 -2.13
C ALA A 143 18.97 -1.35 -2.28
N PRO A 144 19.98 -0.87 -1.54
CA PRO A 144 21.34 -1.42 -1.65
C PRO A 144 21.43 -2.91 -1.33
N GLN A 145 20.71 -3.41 -0.32
CA GLN A 145 20.73 -4.84 0.03
C GLN A 145 20.08 -5.71 -1.05
N ILE A 146 18.97 -5.27 -1.64
CA ILE A 146 18.30 -6.01 -2.72
C ILE A 146 19.19 -6.01 -3.98
N GLU A 147 19.77 -4.87 -4.34
CA GLU A 147 20.69 -4.73 -5.47
C GLU A 147 21.91 -5.66 -5.31
N GLN A 148 22.57 -5.63 -4.15
CA GLN A 148 23.71 -6.51 -3.85
C GLN A 148 23.33 -8.00 -3.91
N ALA A 149 22.15 -8.37 -3.42
CA ALA A 149 21.69 -9.76 -3.44
C ALA A 149 21.35 -10.26 -4.85
N VAL A 150 20.89 -9.37 -5.75
CA VAL A 150 20.63 -9.69 -7.16
C VAL A 150 21.93 -9.79 -7.96
N ASP A 151 22.90 -8.93 -7.66
CA ASP A 151 24.20 -8.91 -8.34
C ASP A 151 25.17 -10.00 -7.87
N ALA A 152 24.96 -10.56 -6.67
CA ALA A 152 25.69 -11.72 -6.21
C ALA A 152 25.28 -12.96 -7.02
N GLU A 153 26.19 -13.52 -7.82
CA GLU A 153 25.96 -14.82 -8.47
C GLU A 153 25.53 -15.85 -7.40
N PRO A 154 24.51 -16.68 -7.67
CA PRO A 154 24.11 -17.69 -6.71
C PRO A 154 25.30 -18.62 -6.45
N GLU A 155 25.81 -18.60 -5.22
CA GLU A 155 26.78 -19.58 -4.74
C GLU A 155 26.28 -20.98 -5.13
N PRO A 156 27.11 -21.80 -5.81
CA PRO A 156 26.68 -23.11 -6.25
C PRO A 156 26.29 -23.92 -5.01
N SER A 157 24.97 -24.13 -4.87
CA SER A 157 24.38 -24.93 -3.81
C SER A 157 25.08 -26.29 -3.76
N GLN A 158 25.88 -26.52 -2.73
CA GLN A 158 26.40 -27.85 -2.40
C GLN A 158 25.21 -28.73 -1.95
N ARG A 159 24.58 -29.41 -2.91
CA ARG A 159 23.71 -30.56 -2.67
C ARG A 159 24.27 -31.78 -3.39
#